data_AF-A0A968ILS1-F1
#
_entry.id   AF-A0A968ILS1-F1
#
_cell.length_a   1.000
_cell.length_b   1.000
_cell.length_c   1.000
_cell.angle_alpha   90.00
_cell.angle_beta   90.00
_cell.angle_gamma   90.00
#
_symmetry.space_group_name_H-M   'P 1'
#
loop_
_entity.id
_entity.type
_entity.pdbx_description
1 polymer ?
#
loop_
_entity_poly.entity_id
_entity_poly.type
_entity_poly.pdbx_seq_one_letter_code
_entity_poly.pdbx_strand_id
1 'polypeptide(L)'
;MRLTLQGHRDRLRAIAVSPDGLLIASAGDDAEIRLWDVQTGDCQQILVGHQNRIRGLKFHPNGRFIISGSFDETIRIWDVQTGECIKKLINKPYAGLNITGAIGLTEAEKGTLKTLGAIENAVGES
;
A
#
# COMPACT_ATOMS: atom_id res chain seq x y z
N MET A 1 20.26 -6.60 26.65
CA MET A 1 20.26 -5.41 25.79
C MET A 1 18.80 -5.00 25.56
N ARG A 2 18.43 -3.74 25.79
CA ARG A 2 17.08 -3.22 25.57
C ARG A 2 17.18 -2.11 24.53
N LEU A 3 16.67 -2.35 23.33
CA LEU A 3 16.59 -1.37 22.25
C LEU A 3 15.19 -0.74 22.26
N THR A 4 15.12 0.57 22.05
CA THR A 4 13.86 1.31 21.88
C THR A 4 13.93 2.00 20.52
N LEU A 5 13.07 1.61 19.59
CA LEU A 5 13.02 2.16 18.24
C LEU A 5 12.04 3.34 18.22
N GLN A 6 12.54 4.55 17.98
CA GLN A 6 11.75 5.78 17.98
C GLN A 6 11.74 6.41 16.59
N GLY A 7 10.57 6.89 16.14
CA GLY A 7 10.47 7.61 14.87
C GLY A 7 9.05 7.76 14.30
N HIS A 8 8.13 6.85 14.65
CA HIS A 8 6.71 7.02 14.29
C HIS A 8 6.13 8.27 14.95
N ARG A 9 5.26 8.97 14.21
CA ARG A 9 4.65 10.26 14.63
C ARG A 9 3.27 10.10 15.26
N ASP A 10 2.71 8.89 15.20
CA ASP A 10 1.41 8.55 15.78
C ASP A 10 1.41 7.07 16.23
N ARG A 11 0.26 6.57 16.68
CA ARG A 11 0.09 5.22 17.24
C ARG A 11 0.62 4.15 16.29
N LEU A 12 1.54 3.35 16.81
CA LEU A 12 1.96 2.12 16.17
C LEU A 12 0.82 1.09 16.20
N ARG A 13 0.56 0.42 15.07
CA ARG A 13 -0.54 -0.54 14.94
C ARG A 13 -0.11 -1.93 14.49
N ALA A 14 0.98 -2.03 13.72
CA ALA A 14 1.43 -3.28 13.14
C ALA A 14 2.96 -3.37 13.18
N ILE A 15 3.44 -4.59 13.41
CA ILE A 15 4.86 -4.95 13.33
C ILE A 15 5.01 -6.29 12.61
N ALA A 16 6.12 -6.47 11.91
CA ALA A 16 6.51 -7.72 11.29
C ALA A 16 8.04 -7.86 11.35
N VAL A 17 8.53 -9.09 11.49
CA VAL A 17 9.97 -9.40 11.43
C VAL A 17 10.23 -10.07 10.08
N SER A 18 11.35 -9.74 9.45
CA SER A 18 11.79 -10.41 8.22
C SER A 18 12.09 -11.90 8.48
N PRO A 19 12.00 -12.75 7.45
CA PRO A 19 12.26 -14.19 7.62
C PRO A 19 13.67 -14.52 8.12
N ASP A 20 14.66 -13.70 7.80
CA ASP A 20 16.05 -13.83 8.28
C ASP A 20 16.26 -13.23 9.69
N GLY A 21 15.26 -12.54 10.23
CA GLY A 21 15.34 -11.90 11.55
C GLY A 21 16.19 -10.64 11.61
N LEU A 22 16.69 -10.13 10.47
CA LEU A 22 17.60 -8.98 10.43
C LEU A 22 16.88 -7.64 10.38
N LEU A 23 15.62 -7.63 9.91
CA LEU A 23 14.81 -6.43 9.78
C LEU A 23 13.51 -6.54 10.57
N ILE A 24 13.10 -5.42 11.17
CA ILE A 24 11.74 -5.20 11.66
C ILE A 24 11.07 -4.19 10.74
N ALA A 25 9.84 -4.48 10.32
CA ALA A 25 8.95 -3.52 9.70
C ALA A 25 7.89 -3.09 10.73
N SER A 26 7.63 -1.78 10.81
CA SER A 26 6.62 -1.21 11.70
C SER A 26 5.73 -0.23 10.96
N ALA A 27 4.45 -0.16 11.31
CA ALA A 27 3.50 0.75 10.66
C ALA A 27 2.36 1.19 11.61
N GLY A 28 1.77 2.34 11.35
CA GLY A 28 0.81 2.95 12.27
C GLY A 28 -0.16 3.98 11.67
N ASP A 29 -0.65 4.85 12.55
CA ASP A 29 -1.58 5.94 12.22
C ASP A 29 -0.94 7.06 11.38
N ASP A 30 0.38 7.15 11.35
CA ASP A 30 1.13 8.11 10.51
C ASP A 30 1.23 7.69 9.03
N ALA A 31 0.58 6.60 8.64
CA ALA A 31 0.52 6.06 7.28
C ALA A 31 1.89 5.70 6.66
N GLU A 32 2.94 5.59 7.49
CA GLU A 32 4.29 5.21 7.09
C GLU A 32 4.58 3.75 7.47
N ILE A 33 5.44 3.10 6.68
CA ILE A 33 6.11 1.86 7.08
C ILE A 33 7.58 2.19 7.31
N ARG A 34 8.15 1.75 8.43
CA ARG A 34 9.57 1.93 8.75
C ARG A 34 10.26 0.59 8.82
N LEU A 35 11.45 0.52 8.24
CA LEU A 35 12.33 -0.64 8.28
C LEU A 35 13.51 -0.37 9.19
N TRP A 36 13.71 -1.26 10.15
CA TRP A 36 14.71 -1.12 11.20
C TRP A 36 15.69 -2.28 11.15
N ASP A 37 16.97 -1.96 11.25
CA ASP A 37 18.00 -2.96 11.51
C ASP A 37 17.89 -3.48 12.94
N VAL A 38 17.81 -4.79 13.12
CA VAL A 38 17.64 -5.41 14.44
C VAL A 38 18.90 -5.31 15.31
N GLN A 39 20.09 -5.27 14.70
CA GLN A 39 21.36 -5.22 15.42
C GLN A 39 21.70 -3.82 15.89
N THR A 40 21.54 -2.82 15.02
CA THR A 40 21.89 -1.43 15.32
C THR A 40 20.73 -0.63 15.90
N GLY A 41 19.49 -0.99 15.55
CA GLY A 41 18.29 -0.22 15.88
C GLY A 41 18.06 0.98 14.95
N ASP A 42 18.84 1.11 13.88
CA ASP A 42 18.70 2.23 12.95
C ASP A 42 17.50 2.04 12.02
N CYS A 43 16.81 3.14 11.73
CA CYS A 43 15.78 3.19 10.69
C CYS A 43 16.47 3.24 9.32
N GLN A 44 16.56 2.11 8.63
CA GLN A 44 17.19 2.02 7.33
C GLN A 44 16.33 2.65 6.22
N GLN A 45 15.01 2.56 6.33
CA GLN A 45 14.12 3.07 5.28
C GLN A 45 12.74 3.44 5.79
N ILE A 46 12.10 4.40 5.11
CA ILE A 46 10.72 4.80 5.33
C ILE A 46 9.97 4.64 4.00
N LEU A 47 8.94 3.79 3.99
CA LEU A 47 8.09 3.56 2.83
C LEU A 47 6.85 4.44 2.96
N VAL A 48 6.72 5.39 2.03
CA VAL A 48 5.64 6.38 1.99
C VAL A 48 4.74 6.10 0.81
N GLY A 49 3.43 6.21 1.00
CA GLY A 49 2.48 6.16 -0.12
C GLY A 49 1.05 5.81 0.26
N HIS A 50 0.84 5.11 1.38
CA HIS A 50 -0.50 4.98 1.96
C HIS A 50 -1.04 6.36 2.35
N GLN A 51 -2.35 6.56 2.17
CA GLN A 51 -3.02 7.84 2.43
C GLN A 51 -3.80 7.83 3.76
N ASN A 52 -3.75 6.72 4.48
CA ASN A 52 -4.44 6.53 5.74
C ASN A 52 -3.72 5.49 6.60
N ARG A 53 -4.11 5.39 7.86
CA ARG A 53 -3.53 4.51 8.87
C ARG A 53 -3.41 3.07 8.39
N ILE A 54 -2.26 2.46 8.67
CA ILE A 54 -1.94 1.09 8.29
C ILE A 54 -2.28 0.17 9.47
N ARG A 55 -2.99 -0.93 9.19
CA ARG A 55 -3.37 -1.93 10.21
C ARG A 55 -2.82 -3.32 9.97
N GLY A 56 -2.51 -3.64 8.71
CA GLY A 56 -1.91 -4.92 8.35
C GLY A 56 -0.49 -4.70 7.84
N LEU A 57 0.45 -5.51 8.31
CA LEU A 57 1.82 -5.52 7.83
C LEU A 57 2.40 -6.93 7.94
N LYS A 58 2.96 -7.45 6.85
CA LYS A 58 3.63 -8.76 6.82
C LYS A 58 4.79 -8.74 5.84
N PHE A 59 5.88 -9.39 6.20
CA PHE A 59 6.88 -9.81 5.23
C PHE A 59 6.38 -11.01 4.44
N HIS A 60 6.71 -11.04 3.16
CA HIS A 60 6.64 -12.25 2.36
C HIS A 60 7.74 -13.24 2.81
N PRO A 61 7.52 -14.56 2.75
CA PRO A 61 8.49 -15.56 3.21
C PRO A 61 9.87 -15.52 2.54
N ASN A 62 9.99 -14.92 1.35
CA ASN A 62 11.28 -14.71 0.68
C ASN A 62 12.06 -13.48 1.18
N GLY A 63 11.51 -12.70 2.11
CA GLY A 63 12.12 -11.50 2.69
C GLY A 63 12.17 -10.27 1.77
N ARG A 64 11.95 -10.43 0.47
CA ARG A 64 12.06 -9.35 -0.52
C ARG A 64 10.88 -8.40 -0.51
N PHE A 65 9.70 -8.86 -0.08
CA PHE A 65 8.48 -8.06 -0.18
C PHE A 65 7.82 -7.83 1.17
N ILE A 66 7.18 -6.67 1.30
CA ILE A 66 6.23 -6.37 2.39
C ILE A 66 4.85 -6.18 1.80
N ILE A 67 3.85 -6.72 2.47
CA ILE A 67 2.44 -6.52 2.17
C ILE A 67 1.84 -5.69 3.30
N SER A 68 1.21 -4.58 2.95
CA SER A 68 0.53 -3.70 3.91
C SER A 68 -0.93 -3.51 3.55
N GLY A 69 -1.78 -3.45 4.57
CA GLY A 69 -3.21 -3.14 4.44
C GLY A 69 -3.56 -1.87 5.21
N SER A 70 -4.24 -0.94 4.54
CA SER A 70 -4.55 0.39 5.08
C SER A 70 -6.04 0.70 4.99
N PHE A 71 -6.47 1.67 5.78
CA PHE A 71 -7.79 2.29 5.67
C PHE A 71 -7.95 3.21 4.46
N ASP A 72 -6.92 3.37 3.62
CA ASP A 72 -7.08 3.99 2.30
C ASP A 72 -7.68 3.05 1.26
N GLU A 73 -8.29 1.96 1.74
CA GLU A 73 -8.97 0.91 0.96
C GLU A 73 -8.03 0.14 0.03
N THR A 74 -6.73 0.18 0.30
CA THR A 74 -5.73 -0.46 -0.55
C THR A 74 -4.84 -1.44 0.21
N ILE A 75 -4.44 -2.48 -0.51
CA ILE A 75 -3.32 -3.35 -0.12
C ILE A 75 -2.14 -2.97 -1.02
N ARG A 76 -0.97 -2.75 -0.43
CA ARG A 76 0.24 -2.45 -1.20
C ARG A 76 1.29 -3.53 -1.01
N ILE A 77 2.03 -3.78 -2.08
CA ILE A 77 3.21 -4.63 -2.09
C ILE A 77 4.41 -3.74 -2.33
N TRP A 78 5.40 -3.85 -1.45
CA TRP A 78 6.61 -3.05 -1.45
C TRP A 78 7.82 -3.96 -1.68
N ASP A 79 8.78 -3.51 -2.48
CA ASP A 79 10.09 -4.13 -2.55
C ASP A 79 10.96 -3.58 -1.41
N VAL A 80 11.50 -4.47 -0.57
CA VAL A 80 12.27 -4.13 0.63
C VAL A 80 13.62 -3.51 0.29
N GLN A 81 14.19 -3.87 -0.86
CA GLN A 81 15.51 -3.39 -1.26
C GLN A 81 15.44 -1.99 -1.87
N THR A 82 14.43 -1.74 -2.71
CA THR A 82 14.28 -0.42 -3.36
C THR A 82 13.42 0.54 -2.52
N GLY A 83 12.55 0.01 -1.67
CA GLY A 83 11.53 0.76 -0.93
C GLY A 83 10.35 1.21 -1.77
N GLU A 84 10.26 0.75 -3.02
CA GLU A 84 9.21 1.19 -3.94
C GLU A 84 7.92 0.38 -3.76
N CYS A 85 6.78 1.05 -3.93
CA CYS A 85 5.49 0.39 -4.03
C CYS A 85 5.32 -0.24 -5.41
N ILE A 86 5.65 -1.53 -5.53
CA ILE A 86 5.60 -2.25 -6.82
C ILE A 86 4.17 -2.62 -7.25
N LYS A 87 3.22 -2.70 -6.32
CA LYS A 87 1.83 -3.01 -6.65
C LYS A 87 0.86 -2.40 -5.65
N LYS A 88 -0.21 -1.78 -6.19
CA LYS A 88 -1.37 -1.31 -5.44
C LYS A 88 -2.58 -2.16 -5.83
N LEU A 89 -3.14 -2.88 -4.86
CA LEU A 89 -4.39 -3.62 -4.99
C LEU A 89 -5.50 -2.76 -4.40
N ILE A 90 -6.49 -2.46 -5.22
CA ILE A 90 -7.67 -1.68 -4.85
C ILE A 90 -8.90 -2.51 -5.17
N ASN A 91 -9.94 -2.39 -4.34
CA ASN A 91 -11.24 -2.93 -4.70
C ASN A 91 -11.73 -2.23 -5.99
N LYS A 92 -12.34 -2.99 -6.89
CA LYS A 92 -12.90 -2.46 -8.13
C LYS A 92 -14.42 -2.57 -8.06
N PRO A 93 -15.10 -1.69 -7.28
CA PRO A 93 -16.54 -1.81 -7.04
C PRO A 93 -17.37 -1.69 -8.32
N TYR A 94 -16.82 -1.08 -9.37
CA TYR A 94 -17.49 -0.87 -10.64
C TYR A 94 -16.95 -1.81 -11.74
N ALA A 95 -16.28 -2.90 -11.38
CA ALA A 95 -15.83 -3.92 -12.33
C ALA A 95 -16.99 -4.39 -13.23
N GLY A 96 -16.90 -4.13 -14.53
CA GLY A 96 -17.91 -4.51 -15.53
C GLY A 96 -19.08 -3.53 -15.66
N LEU A 97 -19.13 -2.45 -14.88
CA LEU A 97 -20.09 -1.38 -15.09
C LEU A 97 -19.80 -0.69 -16.43
N ASN A 98 -20.73 -0.79 -17.37
CA ASN A 98 -20.60 -0.11 -18.65
C ASN A 98 -21.06 1.35 -18.54
N ILE A 99 -20.14 2.29 -18.75
CA ILE A 99 -20.39 3.73 -18.73
C ILE A 99 -20.44 4.35 -20.13
N THR A 100 -20.51 3.53 -21.17
CA THR A 100 -20.63 3.99 -22.56
C THR A 100 -21.89 4.85 -22.74
N GLY A 101 -21.72 6.06 -23.26
CA GLY A 101 -22.84 6.99 -23.46
C GLY A 101 -23.38 7.61 -22.17
N ALA A 102 -22.71 7.44 -21.02
CA ALA A 102 -23.10 8.12 -19.79
C ALA A 102 -23.03 9.65 -19.96
N ILE A 103 -24.16 10.31 -19.73
CA ILE A 103 -24.29 11.77 -19.79
C ILE A 103 -24.04 12.37 -18.40
N GLY A 104 -23.48 13.59 -18.36
CA GLY A 104 -23.26 14.34 -17.13
C GLY A 104 -21.98 14.00 -16.36
N LEU A 105 -21.15 13.08 -16.85
CA LEU A 105 -19.84 12.78 -16.29
C LEU A 105 -18.73 13.55 -17.02
N THR A 106 -17.80 14.12 -16.25
CA THR A 106 -16.53 14.67 -16.73
C THR A 106 -15.55 13.57 -17.13
N GLU A 107 -14.57 13.91 -17.95
CA GLU A 107 -13.49 12.97 -18.33
C GLU A 107 -12.67 12.49 -17.12
N ALA A 108 -12.53 13.35 -16.10
CA ALA A 108 -11.88 12.98 -14.85
C ALA A 108 -12.71 11.92 -14.08
N GLU A 109 -14.02 12.11 -13.96
CA GLU A 109 -14.91 11.14 -13.29
C GLU A 109 -14.96 9.81 -14.04
N LYS A 110 -15.05 9.84 -15.37
CA LYS A 110 -14.92 8.61 -16.19
C LYS A 110 -13.57 7.94 -15.98
N GLY A 111 -12.49 8.72 -15.90
CA GLY A 111 -11.15 8.24 -15.55
C GLY A 111 -11.15 7.51 -14.21
N THR A 112 -11.73 8.12 -13.16
CA THR A 112 -11.87 7.51 -11.84
C THR A 112 -12.68 6.21 -11.90
N LEU A 113 -13.84 6.21 -12.56
CA LEU A 113 -14.67 5.01 -12.71
C LEU A 113 -13.92 3.88 -13.42
N LYS A 114 -13.16 4.19 -14.47
CA LYS A 114 -12.28 3.23 -15.17
C LYS A 114 -11.21 2.65 -14.25
N THR A 115 -10.57 3.47 -13.40
CA THR A 115 -9.62 2.95 -12.40
C THR A 115 -10.28 2.03 -11.36
N LEU A 116 -11.57 2.26 -11.07
CA LEU A 116 -12.41 1.44 -10.19
C LEU A 116 -13.08 0.25 -10.91
N GLY A 117 -12.72 0.00 -12.19
CA GLY A 117 -13.11 -1.19 -12.95
C GLY A 117 -14.23 -1.00 -13.98
N ALA A 118 -14.78 0.20 -14.13
CA ALA A 118 -15.79 0.46 -15.16
C ALA A 118 -15.20 0.29 -16.58
N ILE A 119 -16.06 -0.08 -17.52
CA ILE A 119 -15.74 -0.24 -18.93
C ILE A 119 -16.42 0.84 -19.76
N GLU A 120 -15.71 1.38 -20.75
CA GLU A 120 -16.24 2.34 -21.73
C GLU A 120 -15.86 1.79 -23.10
N ASN A 121 -16.85 1.32 -23.85
CA ASN A 121 -16.64 0.78 -25.19
C ASN A 121 -16.64 1.95 -26.17
N ALA A 122 -15.81 1.83 -27.22
CA ALA A 122 -15.91 2.76 -28.34
C ALA A 122 -17.32 2.68 -28.93
N VAL A 123 -17.94 3.84 -29.15
CA VAL A 123 -19.23 3.90 -29.84
C VAL A 123 -18.97 3.57 -31.31
N GLY A 124 -19.19 2.31 -31.69
CA GLY A 124 -19.22 1.84 -33.09
C GLY A 124 -17.95 1.16 -33.57
N GLU A 125 -17.91 -0.17 -33.44
CA GLU A 125 -17.40 -1.03 -34.51
C GLU A 125 -18.50 -2.07 -34.77
N SER A 126 -19.33 -1.77 -35.76
CA SER A 126 -20.26 -2.69 -36.41
C SER A 126 -19.54 -3.43 -37.53
#